data_AF-A0A848SII6-F1
#
_entry.id   AF-A0A848SII6-F1
#
_cell.length_a   1.000
_cell.length_b   1.000
_cell.length_c   1.000
_cell.angle_alpha   90.00
_cell.angle_beta   90.00
_cell.angle_gamma   90.00
#
_symmetry.space_group_name_H-M   'P 1'
#
loop_
_entity.id
_entity.type
_entity.pdbx_description
1 polymer ?
#
loop_
_entity_poly.entity_id
_entity_poly.type
_entity_poly.pdbx_seq_one_letter_code
_entity_poly.pdbx_strand_id
1 'polypeptide(L)' 'MAELPPLREVIARHGLSASKALGQNFLFDAQLLDRIAALPGDLEDKAVLEIGPGPGG' A
#
# COMPACT_ATOMS: atom_id res chain seq x y z
N MET A 1 -17.46 1.39 2.88
CA MET A 1 -16.04 1.31 3.29
C MET A 1 -15.61 2.68 3.73
N ALA A 2 -14.87 2.82 4.83
CA ALA A 2 -14.34 4.13 5.21
C ALA A 2 -13.36 4.60 4.13
N GLU A 3 -13.50 5.84 3.69
CA GLU A 3 -12.62 6.44 2.70
C GLU A 3 -11.23 6.62 3.34
N LEU A 4 -10.22 5.96 2.79
CA LEU A 4 -8.86 6.06 3.30
C LEU A 4 -8.31 7.47 3.03
N PRO A 5 -7.57 8.06 3.97
CA PRO A 5 -6.93 9.34 3.75
C PRO A 5 -5.94 9.22 2.58
N PRO A 6 -5.75 10.28 1.78
CA PRO A 6 -4.77 10.28 0.71
C PRO A 6 -3.38 9.90 1.23
N LEU A 7 -2.66 9.03 0.51
CA LEU A 7 -1.37 8.49 0.94
C LEU A 7 -0.34 9.57 1.32
N ARG A 8 -0.36 10.71 0.62
CA ARG A 8 0.46 11.88 0.93
C ARG A 8 0.25 12.41 2.36
N GLU A 9 -0.98 12.33 2.88
CA GLU A 9 -1.35 12.83 4.21
C GLU A 9 -0.89 11.86 5.29
N VAL A 10 -0.99 10.55 5.04
CA VAL A 10 -0.43 9.52 5.91
C VAL A 10 1.08 9.70 6.04
N ILE A 11 1.78 9.89 4.91
CA ILE A 11 3.23 10.15 4.91
C ILE A 11 3.58 11.39 5.71
N ALA A 12 2.90 12.51 5.44
CA ALA A 12 3.19 13.78 6.11
C ALA A 12 2.93 13.69 7.61
N ARG A 13 1.82 13.06 8.03
CA ARG A 13 1.45 12.88 9.44
C ARG A 13 2.47 12.05 10.20
N HIS A 14 3.01 11.00 9.57
CA HIS A 14 3.91 10.05 10.22
C HIS A 14 5.40 10.32 9.93
N GLY A 15 5.73 11.36 9.16
CA GLY A 15 7.10 11.68 8.77
C GLY A 15 7.79 10.54 8.03
N LEU A 16 7.03 9.74 7.27
CA LEU A 16 7.55 8.54 6.63
C LEU A 16 8.47 8.90 5.46
N SER A 17 9.71 8.43 5.51
CA SER A 17 10.66 8.51 4.41
C SER A 17 11.16 7.11 4.07
N ALA A 18 11.22 6.79 2.78
CA ALA A 18 11.76 5.51 2.34
C ALA A 18 13.25 5.39 2.69
N SER A 19 13.61 4.34 3.42
CA SER A 19 15.00 4.01 3.71
C SER A 19 15.60 3.13 2.62
N LYS A 20 16.63 3.64 1.92
CA LYS A 20 17.39 2.86 0.93
C LYS A 20 18.10 1.65 1.53
N ALA A 21 18.60 1.77 2.75
CA ALA A 21 19.27 0.66 3.45
C ALA A 21 18.32 -0.51 3.74
N LEU A 22 17.01 -0.23 3.82
CA LEU A 22 15.97 -1.24 3.99
C LEU A 22 15.31 -1.65 2.67
N GLY A 23 15.79 -1.14 1.53
CA GLY A 23 15.21 -1.41 0.22
C GLY A 23 13.78 -0.88 0.03
N GLN A 24 13.35 0.08 0.85
CA GLN A 24 11.99 0.60 0.79
C GLN A 24 11.76 1.41 -0.48
N ASN A 25 10.76 1.02 -1.26
CA ASN A 25 10.24 1.76 -2.40
C ASN A 25 8.72 1.78 -2.27
N PHE A 26 8.13 2.96 -2.08
CA PHE A 26 6.69 3.10 -1.85
C PHE A 26 5.96 3.28 -3.18
N LEU A 27 4.80 2.62 -3.32
CA LEU A 27 3.91 2.78 -4.45
C LEU A 27 2.94 3.93 -4.17
N PHE A 28 2.83 4.87 -5.09
CA PHE A 28 1.98 6.07 -4.98
C PHE A 28 0.84 6.12 -6.00
N ASP A 29 0.80 5.17 -6.92
CA ASP A 29 -0.16 5.11 -8.00
C ASP A 29 -1.28 4.12 -7.65
N ALA A 30 -2.47 4.65 -7.39
CA ALA A 30 -3.65 3.85 -7.07
C ALA A 30 -4.05 2.90 -8.22
N GLN A 31 -3.90 3.32 -9.48
CA GLN A 31 -4.22 2.47 -10.63
C GLN A 31 -3.26 1.27 -10.73
N LEU A 32 -2.00 1.46 -10.35
CA LEU A 32 -1.04 0.37 -10.26
C LEU A 32 -1.41 -0.60 -9.12
N LEU A 33 -1.78 -0.08 -7.95
CA LEU A 33 -2.21 -0.88 -6.81
C LEU A 33 -3.45 -1.71 -7.15
N ASP A 34 -4.47 -1.11 -7.76
CA ASP A 34 -5.69 -1.80 -8.20
C ASP A 34 -5.37 -2.97 -9.15
N ARG A 35 -4.45 -2.74 -10.10
CA ARG A 35 -4.01 -3.79 -11.03
C ARG A 35 -3.28 -4.92 -10.33
N ILE A 36 -2.45 -4.64 -9.33
CA ILE A 36 -1.75 -5.66 -8.54
C ILE A 36 -2.76 -6.47 -7.72
N ALA A 37 -3.68 -5.78 -7.05
CA ALA A 37 -4.72 -6.41 -6.22
C ALA A 37 -5.67 -7.31 -7.03
N ALA A 38 -5.88 -7.02 -8.32
CA ALA A 38 -6.70 -7.83 -9.21
C ALA A 38 -6.01 -9.12 -9.71
N LEU A 39 -4.66 -9.20 -9.71
CA LEU A 39 -3.91 -10.37 -10.21
C LEU A 39 -4.29 -11.71 -9.58
N PRO A 40 -4.42 -11.84 -8.24
CA PRO A 40 -4.79 -13.10 -7.61
C PRO A 40 -6.24 -13.55 -7.88
N GLY A 41 -7.06 -12.71 -8.53
CA GLY A 41 -8.47 -12.98 -8.80
C GLY A 41 -9.35 -12.80 -7.57
N ASP A 42 -10.43 -13.57 -7.47
CA ASP A 42 -11.36 -13.50 -6.33
C ASP A 42 -10.68 -13.97 -5.03
N LEU A 43 -10.80 -13.14 -4.00
CA LEU A 43 -10.22 -13.34 -2.67
C LEU A 43 -11.30 -13.45 -1.58
N GLU A 44 -12.59 -13.56 -1.93
CA GLU A 44 -13.66 -13.77 -0.95
C GLU A 44 -13.36 -14.99 -0.06
N ASP A 45 -13.51 -14.82 1.26
CA ASP A 45 -13.19 -15.79 2.31
C ASP A 45 -11.75 -16.34 2.32
N LYS A 46 -10.81 -15.69 1.63
CA LYS A 46 -9.38 -16.08 1.65
C LYS A 46 -8.58 -15.21 2.61
N ALA A 47 -7.64 -15.84 3.30
CA ALA A 47 -6.65 -15.12 4.09
C ALA A 47 -5.57 -14.52 3.17
N VAL A 48 -5.28 -13.24 3.33
CA VAL A 48 -4.22 -12.52 2.60
C VAL A 48 -3.09 -12.19 3.57
N LEU A 49 -1.85 -12.51 3.18
CA LEU A 49 -0.64 -12.12 3.89
C LEU A 49 0.14 -11.12 3.04
N GLU A 50 0.23 -9.89 3.50
CA GLU A 50 1.06 -8.85 2.91
C GLU A 50 2.41 -8.76 3.63
N ILE A 51 3.51 -8.72 2.87
CA ILE A 51 4.87 -8.56 3.40
C ILE A 51 5.43 -7.24 2.92
N GLY A 52 5.81 -6.37 3.87
CA GLY A 52 6.36 -5.05 3.57
C GLY A 52 5.31 -4.04 3.09
N PRO A 53 4.25 -3.75 3.88
CA PRO A 53 3.13 -2.90 3.45
C PRO A 53 3.51 -1.43 3.21
N GLY A 54 4.68 -0.99 3.68
CA GLY A 54 5.12 0.40 3.54
C GLY A 54 4.14 1.37 4.22
N PRO A 55 3.82 2.52 3.60
CA PRO A 55 2.92 3.52 4.18
C PRO A 55 1.43 3.14 4.15
N GLY A 56 1.06 2.04 3.47
CA GLY A 56 -0.33 1.60 3.32
C GLY A 56 -1.15 2.50 2.39
N GLY A 57 -1.83 1.90 1.40
CA GLY A 57 -2.73 2.57 0.46
C GLY A 57 -4.05 1.84 0.38
#